data_AF-A0AAD8FCR2-F1
#
_entry.id   AF-A0AAD8FCR2-F1
#
_cell.length_a   1.000
_cell.length_b   1.000
_cell.length_c   1.000
_cell.angle_alpha   90.00
_cell.angle_beta   90.00
_cell.angle_gamma   90.00
#
_symmetry.space_group_name_H-M   'P 1'
#
loop_
_entity.id
_entity.type
_entity.pdbx_description
1 polymer ?
#
loop_
_entity_poly.entity_id
_entity_poly.type
_entity_poly.pdbx_seq_one_letter_code
_entity_poly.pdbx_strand_id
1 'polypeptide(L)'
;MEMKDTSKKLKDIFLLLVPENDCPLSEEDQIRKKELVEFFEHLNIYSRRLNDYFHCTSTNNFYELVPRFLHLLRECLLTHQWQKALKLITALSNEARGQDSTMWKVGLACLFQDEERNSRLIQQFVNQVYILKGLAVVEVMLDYLLFLILKLNIEDAKGLVQELKLKTLFCSQLTNERRSMAHTLFFAYQGLVLYVEWKMVLMKIDDEEMEMDLISQKLSQGATANSARSIADRAVEYLITVKDLPGIWDIFISRIVEIYEYYGNTDEARKLLTSYRDRNASNPNAHFYLYKFEMNQDENPETRLDCLKQILRLDPSNELCLTLYNLLEEFLEPKSVVYLFDFLDYEHCCHNEDVWEALADKLCQVNDNPLLAEIVREQWDIRRKWWPQTRLSITTNQIKISTRCQSLIQRVKDSLLCMGNDKT
;
A
#
# COMPACT_ATOMS: atom_id res chain seq x y z
N MET A 1 13.78 44.49 -8.76
CA MET A 1 12.52 44.94 -9.39
C MET A 1 11.37 43.97 -9.10
N GLU A 2 11.63 42.66 -9.02
CA GLU A 2 10.65 41.61 -8.65
C GLU A 2 10.04 41.73 -7.24
N MET A 3 10.81 42.10 -6.21
CA MET A 3 10.26 42.31 -4.85
C MET A 3 9.16 43.38 -4.75
N LYS A 4 9.21 44.40 -5.62
CA LYS A 4 8.17 45.43 -5.69
C LYS A 4 6.89 44.88 -6.30
N ASP A 5 6.99 43.86 -7.14
CA ASP A 5 5.86 43.23 -7.84
C ASP A 5 5.16 42.19 -6.94
N THR A 6 5.91 41.44 -6.12
CA THR A 6 5.35 40.55 -5.08
C THR A 6 4.70 41.34 -3.95
N SER A 7 5.35 42.42 -3.49
CA SER A 7 4.77 43.34 -2.52
C SER A 7 3.51 44.00 -3.06
N LYS A 8 3.46 44.34 -4.36
CA LYS A 8 2.27 44.89 -5.02
C LYS A 8 1.14 43.87 -5.13
N LYS A 9 1.39 42.62 -5.52
CA LYS A 9 0.38 41.56 -5.56
C LYS A 9 -0.18 41.23 -4.18
N LEU A 10 0.67 41.21 -3.15
CA LEU A 10 0.22 41.11 -1.76
C LEU A 10 -0.56 42.35 -1.34
N LYS A 11 -0.14 43.55 -1.73
CA LYS A 11 -0.86 44.81 -1.48
C LYS A 11 -2.22 44.83 -2.17
N ASP A 12 -2.36 44.24 -3.35
CA ASP A 12 -3.62 44.13 -4.09
C ASP A 12 -4.57 43.13 -3.41
N ILE A 13 -4.05 42.00 -2.91
CA ILE A 13 -4.79 41.07 -2.05
C ILE A 13 -5.18 41.73 -0.72
N PHE A 14 -4.31 42.56 -0.15
CA PHE A 14 -4.59 43.34 1.07
C PHE A 14 -5.53 44.53 0.83
N LEU A 15 -5.53 45.15 -0.35
CA LEU A 15 -6.43 46.25 -0.73
C LEU A 15 -7.86 45.75 -0.96
N LEU A 16 -8.03 44.50 -1.40
CA LEU A 16 -9.32 43.81 -1.39
C LEU A 16 -9.86 43.56 0.05
N LEU A 17 -8.99 43.68 1.05
CA LEU A 17 -9.27 43.49 2.48
C LEU A 17 -9.42 44.81 3.27
N VAL A 18 -9.27 45.99 2.63
CA VAL A 18 -9.51 47.29 3.31
C VAL A 18 -11.00 47.69 3.17
N PRO A 19 -11.70 48.02 4.27
CA PRO A 19 -13.15 48.31 4.25
C PRO A 19 -13.54 49.66 3.61
N GLU A 20 -12.58 50.50 3.23
CA GLU A 20 -12.84 51.88 2.80
C GLU A 20 -12.31 52.08 1.38
N ASN A 21 -13.10 51.68 0.38
CA ASN A 21 -13.09 52.31 -0.93
C ASN A 21 -14.47 52.09 -1.54
N ASP A 22 -15.20 53.19 -1.72
CA ASP A 22 -16.52 53.29 -2.34
C ASP A 22 -16.48 52.93 -3.83
N CYS A 23 -16.17 51.68 -4.15
CA CYS A 23 -16.36 51.13 -5.49
C CYS A 23 -17.27 49.91 -5.39
N PRO A 24 -18.42 49.87 -6.09
CA PRO A 24 -19.31 48.71 -6.03
C PRO A 24 -18.60 47.52 -6.68
N LEU A 25 -18.09 46.62 -5.85
CA LEU A 25 -17.59 45.31 -6.27
C LEU A 25 -18.71 44.56 -7.00
N SER A 26 -18.34 43.76 -8.00
CA SER A 26 -19.28 42.84 -8.67
C SER A 26 -19.90 41.87 -7.64
N GLU A 27 -21.11 41.35 -7.88
CA GLU A 27 -21.73 40.37 -6.97
C GLU A 27 -20.83 39.15 -6.72
N GLU A 28 -20.10 38.67 -7.72
CA GLU A 28 -19.12 37.60 -7.55
C GLU A 28 -17.99 37.97 -6.59
N ASP A 29 -17.47 39.20 -6.68
CA ASP A 29 -16.37 39.65 -5.83
C ASP A 29 -16.85 39.97 -4.40
N GLN A 30 -18.13 40.33 -4.21
CA GLN A 30 -18.76 40.46 -2.91
C GLN A 30 -18.92 39.09 -2.22
N ILE A 31 -19.31 38.06 -2.97
CA ILE A 31 -19.39 36.68 -2.49
C ILE A 31 -17.99 36.18 -2.11
N ARG A 32 -16.98 36.34 -2.98
CA ARG A 32 -15.59 35.97 -2.66
C ARG A 32 -15.05 36.71 -1.45
N LYS A 33 -15.36 38.00 -1.30
CA LYS A 33 -14.99 38.80 -0.13
C LYS A 33 -15.64 38.24 1.15
N LYS A 34 -16.92 37.88 1.10
CA LYS A 34 -17.63 37.27 2.22
C LYS A 34 -17.05 35.91 2.61
N GLU A 35 -16.78 35.04 1.65
CA GLU A 35 -16.15 33.72 1.88
C GLU A 35 -14.74 33.86 2.46
N LEU A 36 -13.96 34.84 2.00
CA LEU A 36 -12.63 35.16 2.54
C LEU A 36 -12.71 35.69 3.98
N VAL A 37 -13.65 36.59 4.26
CA VAL A 37 -13.88 37.12 5.62
C VAL A 37 -14.31 36.00 6.57
N GLU A 38 -15.24 35.14 6.17
CA GLU A 38 -15.66 33.97 6.96
C GLU A 38 -14.50 32.99 7.19
N PHE A 39 -13.67 32.74 6.17
CA PHE A 39 -12.45 31.95 6.29
C PHE A 39 -11.45 32.57 7.28
N PHE A 40 -11.26 33.89 7.24
CA PHE A 40 -10.38 34.61 8.16
C PHE A 40 -10.93 34.72 9.58
N GLU A 41 -12.24 34.85 9.76
CA GLU A 41 -12.90 34.77 11.07
C GLU A 41 -12.71 33.37 11.67
N HIS A 42 -12.83 32.33 10.86
CA HIS A 42 -12.53 30.98 11.28
C HIS A 42 -11.05 30.83 11.69
N LEU A 43 -10.13 31.34 10.88
CA LEU A 43 -8.70 31.39 11.22
C LEU A 43 -8.44 32.16 12.52
N ASN A 44 -9.15 33.25 12.77
CA ASN A 44 -9.02 34.06 13.99
C ASN A 44 -9.55 33.34 15.24
N ILE A 45 -10.65 32.59 15.11
CA ILE A 45 -11.23 31.80 16.21
C ILE A 45 -10.28 30.66 16.61
N TYR A 46 -9.67 29.98 15.63
CA TYR A 46 -8.68 28.93 15.91
C TYR A 46 -7.31 29.51 16.33
N SER A 47 -6.93 30.68 15.82
CA SER A 47 -5.74 31.45 16.22
C SER A 47 -5.82 31.95 17.66
N ARG A 48 -7.00 32.35 18.17
CA ARG A 48 -7.15 32.82 19.57
C ARG A 48 -6.77 31.76 20.61
N ARG A 49 -6.94 30.47 20.32
CA ARG A 49 -6.46 29.37 21.19
C ARG A 49 -4.94 29.16 21.15
N LEU A 50 -4.28 29.69 20.11
CA LEU A 50 -2.82 29.62 19.90
C LEU A 50 -2.10 30.91 20.34
N ASN A 51 -2.81 32.03 20.44
CA ASN A 51 -2.27 33.32 20.85
C ASN A 51 -1.84 33.34 22.33
N ASP A 52 -2.43 32.47 23.17
CA ASP A 52 -2.03 32.27 24.56
C ASP A 52 -0.69 31.50 24.68
N TYR A 53 -0.24 30.82 23.62
CA TYR A 53 0.96 29.95 23.67
C TYR A 53 2.24 30.65 23.18
N PHE A 54 2.15 31.71 22.36
CA PHE A 54 3.33 32.43 21.87
C PHE A 54 3.10 33.93 21.73
N HIS A 55 3.56 34.70 22.71
CA HIS A 55 3.71 36.16 22.60
C HIS A 55 4.98 36.55 21.84
N CYS A 56 4.83 37.40 20.81
CA CYS A 56 5.80 38.27 20.11
C CYS A 56 5.82 38.02 18.60
N THR A 57 6.03 38.98 17.69
CA THR A 57 6.12 40.45 17.66
C THR A 57 5.96 40.81 16.18
N SER A 58 5.58 42.04 15.86
CA SER A 58 5.34 42.53 14.51
C SER A 58 6.58 42.50 13.60
N THR A 59 6.72 41.46 12.78
CA THR A 59 7.60 41.48 11.60
C THR A 59 6.90 40.81 10.41
N ASN A 60 6.80 41.53 9.29
CA ASN A 60 6.17 41.10 8.03
C ASN A 60 6.99 40.02 7.31
N ASN A 61 7.32 38.91 7.97
CA ASN A 61 8.15 37.86 7.40
C ASN A 61 7.32 36.59 7.20
N PHE A 62 7.12 36.20 5.93
CA PHE A 62 6.33 35.03 5.55
C PHE A 62 6.75 33.74 6.30
N TYR A 63 8.03 33.62 6.63
CA TYR A 63 8.60 32.52 7.40
C TYR A 63 7.99 32.34 8.80
N GLU A 64 7.47 33.40 9.42
CA GLU A 64 6.78 33.32 10.72
C GLU A 64 5.35 32.74 10.58
N LEU A 65 4.77 32.79 9.38
CA LEU A 65 3.44 32.26 9.07
C LEU A 65 3.49 30.79 8.62
N VAL A 66 4.61 30.31 8.08
CA VAL A 66 4.78 28.93 7.60
C VAL A 66 4.35 27.88 8.65
N PRO A 67 4.72 27.98 9.95
CA PRO A 67 4.25 27.03 10.97
C PRO A 67 2.72 27.01 11.12
N ARG A 68 2.05 28.16 10.95
CA ARG A 68 0.58 28.28 11.04
C ARG A 68 -0.10 27.62 9.85
N PHE A 69 0.44 27.83 8.65
CA PHE A 69 -0.04 27.15 7.43
C PHE A 69 0.18 25.63 7.49
N LEU A 70 1.31 25.15 8.04
CA LEU A 70 1.57 23.73 8.22
C LEU A 70 0.62 23.08 9.25
N HIS A 71 0.29 23.79 10.33
CA HIS A 71 -0.71 23.32 11.30
C HIS A 71 -2.10 23.23 10.67
N LEU A 72 -2.54 24.26 9.94
CA LEU A 72 -3.81 24.24 9.21
C LEU A 72 -3.87 23.15 8.15
N LEU A 73 -2.75 22.93 7.45
CA LEU A 73 -2.62 21.84 6.50
C LEU A 73 -2.83 20.49 7.21
N ARG A 74 -2.15 20.27 8.35
CA ARG A 74 -2.35 19.08 9.17
C ARG A 74 -3.81 18.90 9.62
N GLU A 75 -4.47 19.95 10.09
CA GLU A 75 -5.88 19.88 10.48
C GLU A 75 -6.79 19.56 9.29
N CYS A 76 -6.53 20.14 8.12
CA CYS A 76 -7.26 19.81 6.89
C CYS A 76 -7.09 18.34 6.50
N LEU A 77 -5.89 17.77 6.69
CA LEU A 77 -5.65 16.34 6.43
C LEU A 77 -6.36 15.45 7.45
N LEU A 78 -6.28 15.77 8.75
CA LEU A 78 -6.92 15.00 9.82
C LEU A 78 -8.46 15.05 9.76
N THR A 79 -9.01 16.12 9.19
CA THR A 79 -10.46 16.33 9.04
C THR A 79 -10.98 16.08 7.64
N HIS A 80 -10.17 15.49 6.75
CA HIS A 80 -10.53 15.13 5.37
C HIS A 80 -11.01 16.31 4.50
N GLN A 81 -10.51 17.53 4.75
CA GLN A 81 -10.84 18.75 3.98
C GLN A 81 -9.85 18.95 2.81
N TRP A 82 -9.83 18.00 1.87
CA TRP A 82 -8.81 17.86 0.82
C TRP A 82 -8.68 19.08 -0.11
N GLN A 83 -9.80 19.66 -0.53
CA GLN A 83 -9.78 20.85 -1.40
C GLN A 83 -9.14 22.07 -0.72
N LYS A 84 -9.35 22.23 0.60
CA LYS A 84 -8.71 23.30 1.38
C LYS A 84 -7.22 23.03 1.58
N ALA A 85 -6.85 21.76 1.81
CA ALA A 85 -5.46 21.34 1.87
C ALA A 85 -4.71 21.65 0.56
N LEU A 86 -5.30 21.35 -0.61
CA LEU A 86 -4.72 21.69 -1.92
C LEU A 86 -4.49 23.19 -2.09
N LYS A 87 -5.46 24.04 -1.71
CA LYS A 87 -5.32 25.50 -1.75
C LYS A 87 -4.16 25.99 -0.86
N LEU A 88 -4.01 25.42 0.34
CA LEU A 88 -2.93 25.75 1.27
C LEU A 88 -1.56 25.34 0.72
N ILE A 89 -1.47 24.17 0.09
CA ILE A 89 -0.23 23.68 -0.54
C ILE A 89 0.18 24.58 -1.69
N THR A 90 -0.75 24.96 -2.58
CA THR A 90 -0.46 25.90 -3.68
C THR A 90 0.07 27.25 -3.17
N ALA A 91 -0.47 27.75 -2.07
CA ALA A 91 0.01 28.98 -1.44
C ALA A 91 1.43 28.81 -0.85
N LEU A 92 1.70 27.66 -0.22
CA LEU A 92 3.00 27.34 0.37
C LEU A 92 4.09 27.10 -0.69
N SER A 93 3.76 26.42 -1.80
CA SER A 93 4.66 26.07 -2.90
C SER A 93 5.29 27.29 -3.60
N ASN A 94 4.63 28.44 -3.56
CA ASN A 94 5.13 29.66 -4.19
C ASN A 94 6.21 30.40 -3.36
N GLU A 95 6.30 30.14 -2.04
CA GLU A 95 7.00 31.05 -1.12
C GLU A 95 7.95 30.34 -0.12
N ALA A 96 7.68 29.09 0.27
CA ALA A 96 8.48 28.40 1.28
C ALA A 96 9.61 27.54 0.67
N ARG A 97 10.84 28.06 0.73
CA ARG A 97 12.05 27.30 0.34
C ARG A 97 12.35 26.19 1.35
N GLY A 98 12.61 24.98 0.88
CA GLY A 98 13.13 23.87 1.70
C GLY A 98 12.07 22.98 2.33
N GLN A 99 10.79 23.15 1.98
CA GLN A 99 9.68 22.28 2.39
C GLN A 99 9.11 21.48 1.21
N ASP A 100 9.84 21.45 0.09
CA ASP A 100 9.44 20.90 -1.20
C ASP A 100 8.95 19.44 -1.10
N SER A 101 9.62 18.59 -0.30
CA SER A 101 9.22 17.19 -0.08
C SER A 101 7.91 17.04 0.69
N THR A 102 7.69 17.88 1.70
CA THR A 102 6.43 17.90 2.46
C THR A 102 5.28 18.36 1.57
N MET A 103 5.49 19.43 0.80
CA MET A 103 4.49 19.96 -0.12
C MET A 103 4.11 18.93 -1.19
N TRP A 104 5.09 18.24 -1.77
CA TRP A 104 4.84 17.17 -2.75
C TRP A 104 4.00 16.04 -2.15
N LYS A 105 4.46 15.44 -1.04
CA LYS A 105 3.80 14.28 -0.43
C LYS A 105 2.38 14.59 0.03
N VAL A 106 2.18 15.75 0.64
CA VAL A 106 0.86 16.16 1.09
C VAL A 106 -0.04 16.47 -0.10
N GLY A 107 0.48 17.12 -1.15
CA GLY A 107 -0.32 17.44 -2.32
C GLY A 107 -0.75 16.18 -3.05
N LEU A 108 0.17 15.23 -3.24
CA LEU A 108 -0.14 13.92 -3.81
C LEU A 108 -1.17 13.15 -2.97
N ALA A 109 -1.05 13.16 -1.63
CA ALA A 109 -2.05 12.56 -0.75
C ALA A 109 -3.44 13.20 -0.94
N CYS A 110 -3.52 14.52 -1.10
CA CYS A 110 -4.77 15.20 -1.41
C CYS A 110 -5.32 14.81 -2.79
N LEU A 111 -4.45 14.62 -3.80
CA LEU A 111 -4.84 14.16 -5.14
C LEU A 111 -5.44 12.75 -5.11
N PHE A 112 -4.89 11.83 -4.32
CA PHE A 112 -5.44 10.49 -4.20
C PHE A 112 -6.86 10.48 -3.65
N GLN A 113 -7.17 11.41 -2.76
CA GLN A 113 -8.46 11.56 -2.08
C GLN A 113 -9.46 12.44 -2.84
N ASP A 114 -9.02 13.15 -3.88
CA ASP A 114 -9.92 13.91 -4.75
C ASP A 114 -10.68 12.96 -5.68
N GLU A 115 -12.02 13.03 -5.61
CA GLU A 115 -12.94 12.27 -6.46
C GLU A 115 -13.13 12.95 -7.83
N GLU A 116 -12.82 14.25 -7.94
CA GLU A 116 -12.89 14.99 -9.19
C GLU A 116 -11.72 14.61 -10.10
N ARG A 117 -11.99 13.72 -11.06
CA ARG A 117 -11.00 13.13 -12.00
C ARG A 117 -10.26 14.13 -12.90
N ASN A 118 -10.51 15.44 -12.80
CA ASN A 118 -9.95 16.42 -13.74
C ASN A 118 -9.95 17.87 -13.20
N SER A 119 -9.52 18.11 -11.97
CA SER A 119 -9.41 19.48 -11.49
C SER A 119 -8.16 20.16 -12.09
N ARG A 120 -8.34 21.38 -12.64
CA ARG A 120 -7.24 22.29 -13.07
C ARG A 120 -6.14 22.44 -12.00
N LEU A 121 -6.50 22.20 -10.74
CA LEU A 121 -5.64 22.19 -9.58
C LEU A 121 -4.60 21.05 -9.61
N ILE A 122 -4.95 19.86 -10.12
CA ILE A 122 -4.01 18.74 -10.29
C ILE A 122 -2.88 19.11 -11.24
N GLN A 123 -3.25 19.60 -12.44
CA GLN A 123 -2.27 20.01 -13.44
C GLN A 123 -1.42 21.19 -12.95
N GLN A 124 -2.04 22.16 -12.26
CA GLN A 124 -1.31 23.28 -11.65
C GLN A 124 -0.33 22.81 -10.59
N PHE A 125 -0.73 21.88 -9.71
CA PHE A 125 0.13 21.32 -8.68
C PHE A 125 1.32 20.59 -9.32
N VAL A 126 1.08 19.69 -10.28
CA VAL A 126 2.14 18.96 -11.00
C VAL A 126 3.12 19.93 -11.67
N ASN A 127 2.60 20.96 -12.35
CA ASN A 127 3.42 21.98 -12.99
C ASN A 127 4.28 22.77 -11.99
N GLN A 128 3.76 23.05 -10.79
CA GLN A 128 4.52 23.73 -9.73
C GLN A 128 5.62 22.85 -9.14
N VAL A 129 5.37 21.55 -9.03
CA VAL A 129 6.33 20.61 -8.46
C VAL A 129 7.57 20.47 -9.36
N TYR A 130 7.43 20.60 -10.68
CA TYR A 130 8.58 20.66 -11.60
C TYR A 130 9.52 21.85 -11.37
N ILE A 131 9.08 22.88 -10.64
CA ILE A 131 9.85 24.11 -10.38
C ILE A 131 10.57 24.03 -9.02
N LEU A 132 10.26 23.04 -8.19
CA LEU A 132 10.84 22.85 -6.87
C LEU A 132 12.30 22.35 -6.98
N LYS A 133 13.23 23.21 -6.59
CA LYS A 133 14.68 23.01 -6.81
C LYS A 133 15.32 22.02 -5.82
N GLY A 134 14.65 21.69 -4.72
CA GLY A 134 15.14 20.78 -3.67
C GLY A 134 14.66 19.34 -3.78
N LEU A 135 13.85 19.01 -4.79
CA LEU A 135 13.30 17.65 -4.98
C LEU A 135 14.13 16.83 -5.97
N ALA A 136 14.27 15.54 -5.65
CA ALA A 136 14.63 14.56 -6.65
C ALA A 136 13.47 14.42 -7.63
N VAL A 137 13.56 15.14 -8.75
CA VAL A 137 12.51 15.24 -9.79
C VAL A 137 12.02 13.86 -10.25
N VAL A 138 12.91 12.85 -10.25
CA VAL A 138 12.55 11.48 -10.62
C VAL A 138 11.61 10.81 -9.60
N GLU A 139 11.81 11.00 -8.30
CA GLU A 139 10.93 10.42 -7.28
C GLU A 139 9.51 11.01 -7.40
N VAL A 140 9.43 12.33 -7.57
CA VAL A 140 8.19 13.05 -7.85
C VAL A 140 7.49 12.50 -9.09
N MET A 141 8.23 12.36 -10.20
CA MET A 141 7.64 11.94 -11.47
C MET A 141 7.16 10.48 -11.39
N LEU A 142 7.84 9.61 -10.65
CA LEU A 142 7.41 8.22 -10.43
C LEU A 142 6.13 8.18 -9.58
N ASP A 143 6.08 8.96 -8.50
CA ASP A 143 4.88 9.11 -7.67
C ASP A 143 3.68 9.64 -8.49
N TYR A 144 3.91 10.61 -9.38
CA TYR A 144 2.88 11.12 -10.27
C TYR A 144 2.44 10.09 -11.31
N LEU A 145 3.41 9.33 -11.85
CA LEU A 145 3.12 8.24 -12.79
C LEU A 145 2.24 7.17 -12.12
N LEU A 146 2.53 6.81 -10.87
CA LEU A 146 1.69 5.89 -10.10
C LEU A 146 0.27 6.45 -9.89
N PHE A 147 0.14 7.73 -9.58
CA PHE A 147 -1.17 8.40 -9.51
C PHE A 147 -1.96 8.28 -10.82
N LEU A 148 -1.33 8.56 -11.96
CA LEU A 148 -1.97 8.46 -13.28
C LEU A 148 -2.43 7.02 -13.59
N ILE A 149 -1.60 6.02 -13.27
CA ILE A 149 -1.95 4.60 -13.41
C ILE A 149 -3.17 4.26 -12.55
N LEU A 150 -3.17 4.67 -11.28
CA LEU A 150 -4.26 4.37 -10.33
C LEU A 150 -5.58 5.05 -10.69
N LYS A 151 -5.54 6.23 -11.33
CA LYS A 151 -6.73 6.90 -11.86
C LYS A 151 -7.09 6.46 -13.29
N LEU A 152 -6.41 5.43 -13.81
CA LEU A 152 -6.59 4.86 -15.16
C LEU A 152 -6.39 5.88 -16.30
N ASN A 153 -5.61 6.93 -16.06
CA ASN A 153 -5.28 7.95 -17.06
C ASN A 153 -4.01 7.55 -17.83
N ILE A 154 -4.15 6.52 -18.67
CA ILE A 154 -3.02 5.83 -19.30
C ILE A 154 -2.34 6.65 -20.39
N GLU A 155 -3.06 7.52 -21.10
CA GLU A 155 -2.46 8.36 -22.15
C GLU A 155 -1.49 9.40 -21.55
N ASP A 156 -1.91 10.06 -20.46
CA ASP A 156 -1.03 10.99 -19.74
C ASP A 156 0.14 10.24 -19.09
N ALA A 157 -0.08 9.03 -18.57
CA ALA A 157 0.98 8.18 -18.03
C ALA A 157 2.05 7.84 -19.09
N LYS A 158 1.62 7.47 -20.30
CA LYS A 158 2.55 7.24 -21.43
C LYS A 158 3.29 8.50 -21.84
N GLY A 159 2.60 9.64 -21.90
CA GLY A 159 3.21 10.94 -22.18
C GLY A 159 4.32 11.26 -21.19
N LEU A 160 4.04 11.09 -19.90
CA LEU A 160 5.01 11.29 -18.81
C LEU A 160 6.20 10.33 -18.92
N VAL A 161 5.98 9.06 -19.28
CA VAL A 161 7.08 8.10 -19.52
C VAL A 161 7.99 8.56 -20.66
N GLN A 162 7.44 9.08 -21.77
CA GLN A 162 8.26 9.58 -22.88
C GLN A 162 9.07 10.82 -22.48
N GLU A 163 8.44 11.74 -21.74
CA GLU A 163 9.11 12.89 -21.18
C GLU A 163 10.27 12.48 -20.26
N LEU A 164 10.02 11.52 -19.37
CA LEU A 164 11.01 10.96 -18.46
C LEU A 164 12.20 10.34 -19.20
N LYS A 165 11.97 9.58 -20.29
CA LYS A 165 13.05 9.01 -21.11
C LYS A 165 13.99 10.08 -21.64
N LEU A 166 13.44 11.16 -22.17
CA LEU A 166 14.21 12.30 -22.68
C LEU A 166 14.94 13.05 -21.55
N LYS A 167 14.39 13.01 -20.33
CA LYS A 167 14.87 13.69 -19.12
C LYS A 167 15.71 12.82 -18.18
N THR A 168 15.98 11.56 -18.51
CA THR A 168 16.80 10.64 -17.66
C THR A 168 18.21 11.17 -17.34
N LEU A 169 18.64 12.25 -18.00
CA LEU A 169 19.85 13.02 -17.71
C LEU A 169 19.82 13.81 -16.38
N PHE A 170 18.67 13.99 -15.71
CA PHE A 170 18.55 14.88 -14.54
C PHE A 170 18.78 14.21 -13.16
N CYS A 171 19.26 12.97 -13.11
CA CYS A 171 19.60 12.27 -11.86
C CYS A 171 20.94 12.70 -11.22
N SER A 172 21.48 13.87 -11.56
CA SER A 172 22.81 14.32 -11.13
C SER A 172 22.95 14.45 -9.60
N GLN A 173 21.84 14.70 -8.90
CA GLN A 173 21.79 14.85 -7.44
C GLN A 173 21.71 13.51 -6.68
N LEU A 174 21.43 12.40 -7.36
CA LEU A 174 21.38 11.07 -6.73
C LEU A 174 22.75 10.41 -6.73
N THR A 175 23.08 9.69 -5.65
CA THR A 175 24.24 8.78 -5.60
C THR A 175 24.08 7.65 -6.62
N ASN A 176 25.18 6.99 -6.99
CA ASN A 176 25.16 5.95 -8.03
C ASN A 176 24.15 4.82 -7.73
N GLU A 177 24.06 4.36 -6.48
CA GLU A 177 23.15 3.29 -6.09
C GLU A 177 21.67 3.74 -6.13
N ARG A 178 21.35 4.90 -5.54
CA ARG A 178 20.00 5.47 -5.60
C ARG A 178 19.55 5.76 -7.03
N ARG A 179 20.47 6.25 -7.86
CA ARG A 179 20.23 6.48 -9.29
C ARG A 179 19.93 5.17 -10.01
N SER A 180 20.69 4.11 -9.74
CA SER A 180 20.45 2.79 -10.31
C SER A 180 19.07 2.26 -9.92
N MET A 181 18.71 2.36 -8.63
CA MET A 181 17.42 1.91 -8.13
C MET A 181 16.25 2.70 -8.73
N ALA A 182 16.37 4.03 -8.85
CA ALA A 182 15.37 4.86 -9.50
C ALA A 182 15.20 4.51 -10.98
N HIS A 183 16.29 4.20 -11.69
CA HIS A 183 16.25 3.77 -13.08
C HIS A 183 15.57 2.40 -13.25
N THR A 184 15.87 1.45 -12.36
CA THR A 184 15.18 0.15 -12.30
C THR A 184 13.68 0.34 -12.03
N LEU A 185 13.31 1.20 -11.08
CA LEU A 185 11.91 1.50 -10.77
C LEU A 185 11.19 2.15 -11.94
N PHE A 186 11.86 3.06 -12.66
CA PHE A 186 11.32 3.67 -13.86
C PHE A 186 10.97 2.64 -14.94
N PHE A 187 11.85 1.67 -15.21
CA PHE A 187 11.52 0.58 -16.14
C PHE A 187 10.33 -0.25 -15.65
N ALA A 188 10.32 -0.63 -14.36
CA ALA A 188 9.21 -1.39 -13.81
C ALA A 188 7.87 -0.66 -13.94
N TYR A 189 7.85 0.66 -13.70
CA TYR A 189 6.65 1.49 -13.88
C TYR A 189 6.25 1.64 -15.34
N GLN A 190 7.21 1.73 -16.27
CA GLN A 190 6.90 1.67 -17.69
C GLN A 190 6.22 0.34 -18.06
N GLY A 191 6.71 -0.78 -17.53
CA GLY A 191 6.06 -2.07 -17.67
C GLY A 191 4.65 -2.10 -17.07
N LEU A 192 4.45 -1.47 -15.92
CA LEU A 192 3.15 -1.37 -15.26
C LEU A 192 2.12 -0.56 -16.07
N VAL A 193 2.53 0.56 -16.68
CA VAL A 193 1.67 1.33 -17.60
C VAL A 193 1.17 0.44 -18.74
N LEU A 194 2.08 -0.33 -19.36
CA LEU A 194 1.74 -1.24 -20.46
C LEU A 194 0.86 -2.41 -19.97
N TYR A 195 1.10 -2.94 -18.77
CA TYR A 195 0.25 -3.96 -18.18
C TYR A 195 -1.18 -3.45 -17.96
N VAL A 196 -1.36 -2.23 -17.43
CA VAL A 196 -2.70 -1.66 -17.23
C VAL A 196 -3.36 -1.36 -18.57
N GLU A 197 -2.61 -0.85 -19.55
CA GLU A 197 -3.12 -0.71 -20.92
C GLU A 197 -3.61 -2.04 -21.50
N TRP A 198 -2.83 -3.11 -21.36
CA TRP A 198 -3.21 -4.46 -21.77
C TRP A 198 -4.51 -4.90 -21.08
N LYS A 199 -4.62 -4.73 -19.75
CA LYS A 199 -5.87 -5.00 -19.01
C LYS A 199 -7.06 -4.20 -19.53
N MET A 200 -6.88 -2.92 -19.86
CA MET A 200 -7.94 -2.10 -20.44
C MET A 200 -8.36 -2.58 -21.83
N VAL A 201 -7.42 -3.06 -22.65
CA VAL A 201 -7.74 -3.68 -23.94
C VAL A 201 -8.57 -4.95 -23.72
N LEU A 202 -8.20 -5.80 -22.74
CA LEU A 202 -8.96 -7.00 -22.40
C LEU A 202 -10.38 -6.70 -21.90
N MET A 203 -10.53 -5.71 -21.02
CA MET A 203 -11.85 -5.29 -20.51
C MET A 203 -12.79 -4.83 -21.63
N LYS A 204 -12.27 -4.08 -22.61
CA LYS A 204 -13.07 -3.65 -23.78
C LYS A 204 -13.53 -4.82 -24.64
N ILE A 205 -12.78 -5.93 -24.64
CA ILE A 205 -13.15 -7.14 -25.38
C ILE A 205 -14.22 -7.94 -24.61
N ASP A 206 -14.19 -7.89 -23.28
CA ASP A 206 -15.13 -8.59 -22.40
C ASP A 206 -16.51 -7.89 -22.31
N ASP A 207 -16.52 -6.55 -22.34
CA ASP A 207 -17.75 -5.72 -22.37
C ASP A 207 -18.61 -5.95 -23.64
N GLU A 208 -18.07 -6.60 -24.68
CA GLU A 208 -18.81 -6.96 -25.90
C GLU A 208 -19.60 -8.28 -25.78
N GLU A 209 -19.82 -8.81 -24.56
CA GLU A 209 -20.52 -10.08 -24.26
C GLU A 209 -20.00 -11.27 -25.10
N MET A 210 -18.74 -11.66 -24.89
CA MET A 210 -18.21 -12.89 -25.48
C MET A 210 -17.73 -13.84 -24.39
N GLU A 211 -18.12 -15.12 -24.49
CA GLU A 211 -17.59 -16.19 -23.63
C GLU A 211 -16.04 -16.22 -23.68
N MET A 212 -15.41 -16.45 -22.53
CA MET A 212 -13.94 -16.50 -22.36
C MET A 212 -13.23 -17.44 -23.37
N ASP A 213 -13.89 -18.54 -23.75
CA ASP A 213 -13.38 -19.49 -24.73
C ASP A 213 -13.38 -18.92 -26.17
N LEU A 214 -14.39 -18.10 -26.50
CA LEU A 214 -14.51 -17.39 -27.78
C LEU A 214 -13.56 -16.18 -27.88
N ILE A 215 -13.27 -15.52 -26.76
CA ILE A 215 -12.25 -14.45 -26.67
C ILE A 215 -10.86 -15.03 -26.97
N SER A 216 -10.49 -16.14 -26.33
CA SER A 216 -9.21 -16.83 -26.58
C SER A 216 -9.09 -17.30 -28.04
N GLN A 217 -10.21 -17.77 -28.64
CA GLN A 217 -10.25 -18.21 -30.03
C GLN A 217 -10.20 -17.05 -31.04
N LYS A 218 -10.89 -15.93 -30.81
CA LYS A 218 -10.79 -14.72 -31.66
C LYS A 218 -9.48 -13.97 -31.48
N LEU A 219 -8.86 -14.01 -30.29
CA LEU A 219 -7.55 -13.45 -30.07
C LEU A 219 -6.44 -14.18 -30.86
N SER A 220 -6.70 -15.41 -31.29
CA SER A 220 -5.83 -16.11 -32.23
C SER A 220 -6.01 -15.66 -33.70
N GLN A 221 -7.01 -14.81 -34.02
CA GLN A 221 -7.41 -14.51 -35.41
C GLN A 221 -7.70 -13.02 -35.75
N GLY A 222 -7.19 -12.02 -35.00
CA GLY A 222 -7.48 -10.60 -35.28
C GLY A 222 -6.36 -9.57 -35.03
N ALA A 223 -6.46 -8.39 -35.67
CA ALA A 223 -5.49 -7.29 -35.53
C ALA A 223 -5.44 -6.70 -34.10
N THR A 224 -6.58 -6.62 -33.41
CA THR A 224 -6.69 -6.16 -32.02
C THR A 224 -5.98 -7.11 -31.04
N ALA A 225 -6.00 -8.39 -31.34
CA ALA A 225 -5.38 -9.42 -30.52
C ALA A 225 -3.85 -9.43 -30.60
N ASN A 226 -3.34 -9.27 -31.83
CA ASN A 226 -1.93 -9.07 -32.08
C ASN A 226 -1.43 -7.78 -31.42
N SER A 227 -2.27 -6.73 -31.36
CA SER A 227 -1.98 -5.51 -30.63
C SER A 227 -1.93 -5.73 -29.12
N ALA A 228 -2.92 -6.43 -28.53
CA ALA A 228 -2.94 -6.73 -27.09
C ALA A 228 -1.73 -7.57 -26.66
N ARG A 229 -1.39 -8.59 -27.46
CA ARG A 229 -0.21 -9.44 -27.21
C ARG A 229 1.09 -8.66 -27.28
N SER A 230 1.25 -7.79 -28.29
CA SER A 230 2.42 -6.90 -28.40
C SER A 230 2.58 -5.97 -27.19
N ILE A 231 1.48 -5.44 -26.66
CA ILE A 231 1.51 -4.61 -25.43
C ILE A 231 1.95 -5.45 -24.23
N ALA A 232 1.41 -6.67 -24.09
CA ALA A 232 1.75 -7.58 -23.01
C ALA A 232 3.22 -8.03 -23.05
N ASP A 233 3.72 -8.41 -24.22
CA ASP A 233 5.12 -8.82 -24.43
C ASP A 233 6.07 -7.68 -24.03
N ARG A 234 5.77 -6.45 -24.44
CA ARG A 234 6.54 -5.25 -24.05
C ARG A 234 6.43 -4.95 -22.55
N ALA A 235 5.26 -5.18 -21.93
CA ALA A 235 5.12 -5.03 -20.49
C ALA A 235 6.07 -6.00 -19.77
N VAL A 236 6.11 -7.27 -20.19
CA VAL A 236 7.02 -8.28 -19.65
C VAL A 236 8.48 -7.90 -19.85
N GLU A 237 8.89 -7.41 -21.03
CA GLU A 237 10.26 -6.95 -21.30
C GLU A 237 10.76 -5.92 -20.28
N TYR A 238 9.87 -5.03 -19.80
CA TYR A 238 10.21 -4.06 -18.78
C TYR A 238 10.14 -4.62 -17.37
N LEU A 239 9.08 -5.36 -17.04
CA LEU A 239 8.86 -5.91 -15.69
C LEU A 239 9.91 -6.98 -15.33
N ILE A 240 10.41 -7.73 -16.32
CA ILE A 240 11.41 -8.79 -16.07
C ILE A 240 12.73 -8.25 -15.52
N THR A 241 12.99 -6.94 -15.66
CA THR A 241 14.18 -6.28 -15.11
C THR A 241 14.26 -6.33 -13.58
N VAL A 242 13.13 -6.55 -12.90
CA VAL A 242 13.05 -6.62 -11.44
C VAL A 242 12.84 -8.04 -10.92
N LYS A 243 12.95 -9.05 -11.79
CA LYS A 243 12.64 -10.45 -11.47
C LYS A 243 13.47 -11.06 -10.34
N ASP A 244 14.58 -10.43 -9.95
CA ASP A 244 15.50 -10.92 -8.93
C ASP A 244 15.43 -10.11 -7.63
N LEU A 245 14.59 -9.06 -7.59
CA LEU A 245 14.51 -8.15 -6.45
C LEU A 245 13.31 -8.51 -5.56
N PRO A 246 13.48 -8.68 -4.23
CA PRO A 246 12.40 -9.02 -3.30
C PRO A 246 11.76 -7.80 -2.63
N GLY A 247 10.61 -8.00 -2.01
CA GLY A 247 9.94 -7.04 -1.12
C GLY A 247 9.07 -6.06 -1.91
N ILE A 248 9.46 -4.79 -1.98
CA ILE A 248 8.66 -3.77 -2.68
C ILE A 248 8.46 -4.05 -4.18
N TRP A 249 9.27 -4.96 -4.74
CA TRP A 249 9.24 -5.36 -6.14
C TRP A 249 8.29 -6.52 -6.43
N ASP A 250 7.81 -7.21 -5.38
CA ASP A 250 6.94 -8.39 -5.48
C ASP A 250 5.68 -8.10 -6.32
N ILE A 251 5.17 -6.87 -6.26
CA ILE A 251 4.01 -6.41 -7.03
C ILE A 251 4.18 -6.63 -8.54
N PHE A 252 5.39 -6.48 -9.08
CA PHE A 252 5.67 -6.62 -10.51
C PHE A 252 5.72 -8.09 -10.94
N ILE A 253 6.20 -8.99 -10.08
CA ILE A 253 6.29 -10.42 -10.37
C ILE A 253 4.91 -10.99 -10.64
N SER A 254 3.93 -10.65 -9.79
CA SER A 254 2.54 -11.09 -9.97
C SER A 254 1.94 -10.65 -11.32
N ARG A 255 2.34 -9.49 -11.85
CA ARG A 255 1.86 -9.00 -13.15
C ARG A 255 2.43 -9.79 -14.33
N ILE A 256 3.69 -10.20 -14.25
CA ILE A 256 4.32 -11.03 -15.29
C ILE A 256 3.64 -12.40 -15.33
N VAL A 257 3.44 -13.01 -14.16
CA VAL A 257 2.78 -14.31 -14.02
C VAL A 257 1.39 -14.27 -14.63
N GLU A 258 0.60 -13.23 -14.33
CA GLU A 258 -0.74 -13.08 -14.86
C GLU A 258 -0.77 -12.94 -16.40
N ILE A 259 0.20 -12.26 -17.00
CA ILE A 259 0.34 -12.21 -18.47
C ILE A 259 0.66 -13.60 -19.02
N TYR A 260 1.59 -14.33 -18.38
CA TYR A 260 1.94 -15.68 -18.83
C TYR A 260 0.78 -16.66 -18.72
N GLU A 261 0.06 -16.67 -17.60
CA GLU A 261 -1.14 -17.51 -17.41
C GLU A 261 -2.21 -17.19 -18.47
N TYR A 262 -2.45 -15.90 -18.74
CA TYR A 262 -3.44 -15.48 -19.74
C TYR A 262 -3.14 -16.02 -21.15
N TYR A 263 -1.88 -16.04 -21.56
CA TYR A 263 -1.47 -16.53 -22.89
C TYR A 263 -1.12 -18.03 -22.91
N GLY A 264 -1.37 -18.77 -21.83
CA GLY A 264 -1.05 -20.20 -21.73
C GLY A 264 0.45 -20.52 -21.67
N ASN A 265 1.28 -19.54 -21.31
CA ASN A 265 2.73 -19.71 -21.13
C ASN A 265 3.05 -20.24 -19.72
N THR A 266 2.36 -21.29 -19.28
CA THR A 266 2.42 -21.85 -17.92
C THR A 266 3.84 -22.23 -17.51
N ASP A 267 4.64 -22.82 -18.42
CA ASP A 267 6.02 -23.21 -18.14
C ASP A 267 6.93 -22.01 -17.82
N GLU A 268 6.73 -20.88 -18.51
CA GLU A 268 7.52 -19.66 -18.25
C GLU A 268 7.09 -19.01 -16.93
N ALA A 269 5.80 -19.03 -16.59
CA ALA A 269 5.32 -18.61 -15.27
C ALA A 269 5.93 -19.44 -14.14
N ARG A 270 5.89 -20.77 -14.27
CA ARG A 270 6.49 -21.70 -13.31
C ARG A 270 7.99 -21.47 -13.15
N LYS A 271 8.70 -21.33 -14.25
CA LYS A 271 10.15 -21.11 -14.27
C LYS A 271 10.52 -19.78 -13.62
N LEU A 272 9.76 -18.72 -13.90
CA LEU A 272 9.94 -17.41 -13.25
C LEU A 272 9.75 -17.53 -11.74
N LEU A 273 8.65 -18.12 -11.28
CA LEU A 273 8.32 -18.24 -9.86
C LEU A 273 9.29 -19.14 -9.10
N THR A 274 9.68 -20.28 -9.68
CA THR A 274 10.70 -21.17 -9.11
C THR A 274 12.03 -20.43 -8.96
N SER A 275 12.51 -19.78 -10.03
CA SER A 275 13.76 -19.00 -9.98
C SER A 275 13.67 -17.85 -8.98
N TYR A 276 12.51 -17.23 -8.85
CA TYR A 276 12.31 -16.10 -7.95
C TYR A 276 12.39 -16.53 -6.48
N ARG A 277 11.68 -17.62 -6.13
CA ARG A 277 11.76 -18.27 -4.82
C ARG A 277 13.18 -18.66 -4.46
N ASP A 278 13.88 -19.35 -5.37
CA ASP A 278 15.21 -19.88 -5.09
C ASP A 278 16.23 -18.77 -4.82
N ARG A 279 16.11 -17.63 -5.50
CA ARG A 279 16.98 -16.46 -5.30
C ARG A 279 16.59 -15.64 -4.07
N ASN A 280 15.35 -15.76 -3.61
CA ASN A 280 14.78 -14.92 -2.54
C ASN A 280 14.15 -15.78 -1.44
N ALA A 281 14.88 -16.80 -0.97
CA ALA A 281 14.35 -17.79 -0.03
C ALA A 281 13.87 -17.22 1.32
N SER A 282 14.31 -16.03 1.71
CA SER A 282 13.86 -15.32 2.91
C SER A 282 12.64 -14.41 2.69
N ASN A 283 12.18 -14.27 1.44
CA ASN A 283 10.98 -13.48 1.11
C ASN A 283 9.74 -14.39 1.16
N PRO A 284 8.81 -14.18 2.12
CA PRO A 284 7.59 -15.00 2.20
C PRO A 284 6.73 -14.92 0.93
N ASN A 285 6.70 -13.77 0.25
CA ASN A 285 5.92 -13.60 -0.97
C ASN A 285 6.43 -14.46 -2.13
N ALA A 286 7.73 -14.72 -2.19
CA ALA A 286 8.31 -15.56 -3.25
C ALA A 286 7.82 -17.01 -3.15
N HIS A 287 7.69 -17.53 -1.93
CA HIS A 287 7.06 -18.84 -1.68
C HIS A 287 5.56 -18.81 -1.91
N PHE A 288 4.87 -17.75 -1.45
CA PHE A 288 3.43 -17.59 -1.61
C PHE A 288 2.99 -17.58 -3.08
N TYR A 289 3.73 -16.87 -3.95
CA TYR A 289 3.38 -16.82 -5.38
C TYR A 289 3.52 -18.17 -6.06
N LEU A 290 4.60 -18.93 -5.78
CA LEU A 290 4.75 -20.27 -6.33
C LEU A 290 3.68 -21.24 -5.77
N TYR A 291 3.40 -21.17 -4.47
CA TYR A 291 2.32 -21.94 -3.85
C TYR A 291 0.97 -21.70 -4.53
N LYS A 292 0.58 -20.43 -4.68
CA LYS A 292 -0.69 -20.05 -5.31
C LYS A 292 -0.76 -20.51 -6.77
N PHE A 293 0.34 -20.39 -7.50
CA PHE A 293 0.43 -20.86 -8.88
C PHE A 293 0.23 -22.38 -8.98
N GLU A 294 0.97 -23.16 -8.19
CA GLU A 294 0.85 -24.64 -8.21
C GLU A 294 -0.50 -25.15 -7.65
N MET A 295 -1.18 -24.34 -6.83
CA MET A 295 -2.56 -24.64 -6.43
C MET A 295 -3.53 -24.60 -7.62
N ASN A 296 -3.33 -23.67 -8.55
CA ASN A 296 -4.17 -23.54 -9.74
C ASN A 296 -3.87 -24.59 -10.82
N GLN A 297 -2.61 -25.04 -10.93
CA GLN A 297 -2.20 -26.03 -11.93
C GLN A 297 -2.47 -27.49 -11.47
N ASP A 298 -2.47 -27.74 -10.16
CA ASP A 298 -2.59 -29.07 -9.53
C ASP A 298 -1.52 -30.09 -9.93
N GLU A 299 -0.36 -29.63 -10.39
CA GLU A 299 0.68 -30.50 -10.96
C GLU A 299 1.74 -30.96 -9.93
N ASN A 300 1.98 -30.21 -8.84
CA ASN A 300 3.14 -30.47 -7.97
C ASN A 300 2.82 -30.33 -6.46
N PRO A 301 2.19 -31.34 -5.83
CA PRO A 301 1.79 -31.28 -4.42
C PRO A 301 2.98 -31.16 -3.45
N GLU A 302 4.14 -31.74 -3.78
CA GLU A 302 5.35 -31.65 -2.95
C GLU A 302 5.87 -30.21 -2.88
N THR A 303 5.90 -29.52 -4.03
CA THR A 303 6.31 -28.11 -4.09
C THR A 303 5.34 -27.22 -3.31
N ARG A 304 4.03 -27.49 -3.36
CA ARG A 304 3.04 -26.77 -2.55
C ARG A 304 3.30 -26.93 -1.06
N LEU A 305 3.54 -28.16 -0.61
CA LEU A 305 3.82 -28.47 0.78
C LEU A 305 5.10 -27.78 1.27
N ASP A 306 6.17 -27.82 0.47
CA ASP A 306 7.42 -27.13 0.79
C ASP A 306 7.21 -25.61 0.90
N CYS A 307 6.53 -25.00 -0.08
CA CYS A 307 6.24 -23.56 -0.04
C CYS A 307 5.41 -23.19 1.21
N LEU A 308 4.38 -23.95 1.56
CA LEU A 308 3.59 -23.72 2.78
C LEU A 308 4.44 -23.79 4.05
N LYS A 309 5.30 -24.82 4.17
CA LYS A 309 6.24 -24.95 5.30
C LYS A 309 7.16 -23.73 5.39
N GLN A 310 7.67 -23.24 4.25
CA GLN A 310 8.53 -22.06 4.23
C GLN A 310 7.79 -20.77 4.57
N ILE A 311 6.56 -20.58 4.08
CA ILE A 311 5.73 -19.41 4.39
C ILE A 311 5.52 -19.32 5.90
N LEU A 312 5.05 -20.39 6.54
CA LEU A 312 4.78 -20.36 7.99
C LEU A 312 6.05 -20.31 8.86
N ARG A 313 7.19 -20.76 8.32
CA ARG A 313 8.48 -20.53 8.99
C ARG A 313 8.86 -19.05 9.01
N LEU A 314 8.54 -18.30 7.94
CA LEU A 314 8.87 -16.88 7.79
C LEU A 314 7.81 -15.95 8.38
N ASP A 315 6.54 -16.35 8.31
CA ASP A 315 5.35 -15.65 8.80
C ASP A 315 4.42 -16.65 9.51
N PRO A 316 4.68 -16.97 10.79
CA PRO A 316 3.85 -17.93 11.53
C PRO A 316 2.41 -17.44 11.79
N SER A 317 2.16 -16.13 11.65
CA SER A 317 0.83 -15.53 11.73
C SER A 317 0.02 -15.62 10.43
N ASN A 318 0.55 -16.25 9.39
CA ASN A 318 -0.12 -16.32 8.10
C ASN A 318 -1.43 -17.11 8.15
N GLU A 319 -2.45 -16.63 7.42
CA GLU A 319 -3.78 -17.26 7.34
C GLU A 319 -3.76 -18.69 6.79
N LEU A 320 -2.71 -19.08 6.06
CA LEU A 320 -2.53 -20.44 5.53
C LEU A 320 -2.14 -21.47 6.61
N CYS A 321 -2.05 -21.08 7.88
CA CYS A 321 -1.72 -21.99 8.99
C CYS A 321 -2.60 -23.24 9.02
N LEU A 322 -3.93 -23.07 8.96
CA LEU A 322 -4.86 -24.19 8.98
C LEU A 322 -4.74 -25.06 7.72
N THR A 323 -4.46 -24.44 6.58
CA THR A 323 -4.24 -25.18 5.32
C THR A 323 -3.06 -26.12 5.44
N LEU A 324 -1.91 -25.65 5.97
CA LEU A 324 -0.78 -26.54 6.20
C LEU A 324 -1.09 -27.59 7.27
N TYR A 325 -1.69 -27.20 8.40
CA TYR A 325 -2.06 -28.13 9.46
C TYR A 325 -2.90 -29.29 8.93
N ASN A 326 -3.99 -29.00 8.21
CA ASN A 326 -4.89 -30.02 7.66
C ASN A 326 -4.16 -30.93 6.66
N LEU A 327 -3.33 -30.36 5.78
CA LEU A 327 -2.55 -31.13 4.83
C LEU A 327 -1.57 -32.09 5.54
N LEU A 328 -0.93 -31.64 6.61
CA LEU A 328 -0.03 -32.48 7.41
C LEU A 328 -0.75 -33.56 8.21
N GLU A 329 -1.98 -33.29 8.66
CA GLU A 329 -2.83 -34.26 9.31
C GLU A 329 -3.22 -35.42 8.36
N GLU A 330 -3.43 -35.15 7.07
CA GLU A 330 -3.65 -36.19 6.06
C GLU A 330 -2.45 -37.14 5.94
N PHE A 331 -1.23 -36.62 6.12
CA PHE A 331 0.00 -37.43 6.18
C PHE A 331 0.32 -37.99 7.57
N LEU A 332 -0.59 -37.84 8.54
CA LEU A 332 -0.43 -38.25 9.93
C LEU A 332 0.84 -37.69 10.59
N GLU A 333 1.30 -36.49 10.20
CA GLU A 333 2.53 -35.86 10.70
C GLU A 333 2.26 -35.21 12.09
N PRO A 334 2.70 -35.79 13.23
CA PRO A 334 2.30 -35.32 14.56
C PRO A 334 2.83 -33.92 14.90
N LYS A 335 3.84 -33.45 14.16
CA LYS A 335 4.41 -32.10 14.28
C LYS A 335 3.51 -31.01 13.70
N SER A 336 2.43 -31.37 13.01
CA SER A 336 1.39 -30.45 12.53
C SER A 336 0.89 -29.49 13.61
N VAL A 337 0.73 -29.99 14.85
CA VAL A 337 0.19 -29.21 15.98
C VAL A 337 1.05 -27.99 16.33
N VAL A 338 2.36 -28.02 16.02
CA VAL A 338 3.29 -26.91 16.28
C VAL A 338 2.83 -25.63 15.60
N TYR A 339 2.33 -25.73 14.36
CA TYR A 339 1.87 -24.56 13.61
C TYR A 339 0.65 -23.88 14.28
N LEU A 340 -0.24 -24.65 14.91
CA LEU A 340 -1.37 -24.09 15.66
C LEU A 340 -0.90 -23.30 16.88
N PHE A 341 0.09 -23.83 17.61
CA PHE A 341 0.70 -23.14 18.74
C PHE A 341 1.38 -21.84 18.29
N ASP A 342 2.21 -21.90 17.24
CA ASP A 342 2.95 -20.75 16.73
C ASP A 342 2.01 -19.65 16.22
N PHE A 343 0.93 -20.00 15.50
CA PHE A 343 -0.06 -19.04 15.03
C PHE A 343 -0.77 -18.33 16.19
N LEU A 344 -1.18 -19.06 17.23
CA LEU A 344 -1.87 -18.52 18.41
C LEU A 344 -0.97 -17.69 19.33
N ASP A 345 0.34 -17.71 19.14
CA ASP A 345 1.26 -16.83 19.86
C ASP A 345 1.07 -15.36 19.49
N TYR A 346 0.45 -15.06 18.35
CA TYR A 346 0.24 -13.69 17.87
C TYR A 346 -1.10 -13.13 18.36
N GLU A 347 -1.09 -11.87 18.80
CA GLU A 347 -2.25 -11.25 19.44
C GLU A 347 -3.46 -11.11 18.50
N HIS A 348 -3.24 -10.72 17.24
CA HIS A 348 -4.32 -10.60 16.27
C HIS A 348 -4.89 -11.97 15.83
N CYS A 349 -4.15 -13.06 16.05
CA CYS A 349 -4.54 -14.43 15.72
C CYS A 349 -5.31 -15.12 16.85
N CYS A 350 -5.21 -14.64 18.09
CA CYS A 350 -5.74 -15.34 19.27
C CYS A 350 -7.27 -15.41 19.36
N HIS A 351 -7.99 -14.82 18.41
CA HIS A 351 -9.45 -14.89 18.29
C HIS A 351 -9.92 -15.81 17.15
N ASN A 352 -9.00 -16.49 16.46
CA ASN A 352 -9.35 -17.44 15.41
C ASN A 352 -9.96 -18.71 16.01
N GLU A 353 -11.28 -18.87 15.87
CA GLU A 353 -12.02 -20.01 16.41
C GLU A 353 -11.59 -21.34 15.81
N ASP A 354 -11.34 -21.36 14.50
CA ASP A 354 -11.03 -22.60 13.77
C ASP A 354 -9.67 -23.17 14.21
N VAL A 355 -8.69 -22.31 14.50
CA VAL A 355 -7.38 -22.73 15.04
C VAL A 355 -7.51 -23.24 16.48
N TRP A 356 -8.31 -22.58 17.31
CA TRP A 356 -8.58 -23.05 18.68
C TRP A 356 -9.33 -24.39 18.70
N GLU A 357 -10.27 -24.59 17.78
CA GLU A 357 -11.01 -25.83 17.60
C GLU A 357 -10.07 -26.96 17.18
N ALA A 358 -9.27 -26.74 16.13
CA ALA A 358 -8.26 -27.69 15.69
C ALA A 358 -7.29 -28.08 16.81
N LEU A 359 -6.82 -27.10 17.60
CA LEU A 359 -5.93 -27.37 18.73
C LEU A 359 -6.66 -28.16 19.83
N ALA A 360 -7.89 -27.79 20.20
CA ALA A 360 -8.66 -28.49 21.20
C ALA A 360 -8.89 -29.96 20.82
N ASP A 361 -9.23 -30.22 19.56
CA ASP A 361 -9.49 -31.55 19.04
C ASP A 361 -8.21 -32.38 18.97
N LYS A 362 -7.07 -31.76 18.61
CA LYS A 362 -5.78 -32.44 18.63
C LYS A 362 -5.35 -32.81 20.05
N LEU A 363 -5.60 -31.95 21.02
CA LEU A 363 -5.27 -32.21 22.43
C LEU A 363 -6.08 -33.37 23.03
N CYS A 364 -7.30 -33.64 22.54
CA CYS A 364 -8.07 -34.82 22.97
C CYS A 364 -7.37 -36.15 22.63
N GLN A 365 -6.49 -36.17 21.62
CA GLN A 365 -5.79 -37.37 21.14
C GLN A 365 -4.47 -37.64 21.87
N VAL A 366 -4.03 -36.74 22.76
CA VAL A 366 -2.72 -36.78 23.41
C VAL A 366 -2.52 -38.06 24.25
N ASN A 367 -3.56 -38.51 24.95
CA ASN A 367 -3.48 -39.69 25.81
C ASN A 367 -3.24 -40.98 25.02
N ASP A 368 -3.72 -41.03 23.78
CA ASP A 368 -3.62 -42.20 22.91
C ASP A 368 -2.37 -42.18 22.01
N ASN A 369 -1.61 -41.07 22.01
CA ASN A 369 -0.45 -40.87 21.15
C ASN A 369 0.76 -40.31 21.93
N PRO A 370 1.70 -41.17 22.39
CA PRO A 370 2.86 -40.75 23.17
C PRO A 370 3.77 -39.72 22.47
N LEU A 371 3.93 -39.82 21.15
CA LEU A 371 4.74 -38.88 20.38
C LEU A 371 4.08 -37.50 20.31
N LEU A 372 2.77 -37.45 20.10
CA LEU A 372 2.01 -36.21 20.18
C LEU A 372 2.10 -35.59 21.58
N ALA A 373 2.00 -36.41 22.63
CA ALA A 373 2.15 -35.95 24.01
C ALA A 373 3.51 -35.32 24.29
N GLU A 374 4.59 -35.87 23.72
CA GLU A 374 5.93 -35.28 23.80
C GLU A 374 5.98 -33.91 23.11
N ILE A 375 5.53 -33.82 21.85
CA ILE A 375 5.54 -32.57 21.07
C ILE A 375 4.71 -31.49 21.76
N VAL A 376 3.49 -31.82 22.19
CA VAL A 376 2.60 -30.87 22.88
C VAL A 376 3.23 -30.38 24.18
N ARG A 377 3.93 -31.26 24.93
CA ARG A 377 4.62 -30.86 26.16
C ARG A 377 5.77 -29.89 25.88
N GLU A 378 6.56 -30.13 24.83
CA GLU A 378 7.60 -29.21 24.40
C GLU A 378 7.03 -27.84 24.02
N GLN A 379 5.96 -27.82 23.22
CA GLN A 379 5.30 -26.58 22.83
C GLN A 379 4.69 -25.83 24.01
N TRP A 380 4.12 -26.57 24.97
CA TRP A 380 3.55 -26.02 26.19
C TRP A 380 4.63 -25.46 27.12
N ASP A 381 5.77 -26.13 27.27
CA ASP A 381 6.84 -25.68 28.16
C ASP A 381 7.43 -24.32 27.76
N ILE A 382 7.46 -24.01 26.45
CA ILE A 382 7.84 -22.68 25.92
C ILE A 382 6.85 -21.60 26.38
N ARG A 383 5.56 -21.96 26.53
CA ARG A 383 4.43 -21.05 26.68
C ARG A 383 3.86 -20.95 28.09
N ARG A 384 4.13 -21.93 28.94
CA ARG A 384 3.53 -22.10 30.28
C ARG A 384 3.64 -20.88 31.19
N LYS A 385 4.67 -20.04 31.00
CA LYS A 385 4.92 -18.86 31.83
C LYS A 385 4.06 -17.66 31.46
N TRP A 386 3.54 -17.60 30.23
CA TRP A 386 2.90 -16.39 29.70
C TRP A 386 1.52 -16.65 29.07
N TRP A 387 1.29 -17.77 28.36
CA TRP A 387 -0.03 -18.14 27.82
C TRP A 387 -1.17 -18.07 28.85
N PRO A 388 -1.00 -18.54 30.12
CA PRO A 388 -2.06 -18.42 31.13
C PRO A 388 -2.57 -17.00 31.36
N GLN A 389 -1.69 -16.00 31.25
CA GLN A 389 -2.01 -14.60 31.54
C GLN A 389 -2.44 -13.84 30.27
N THR A 390 -2.01 -14.29 29.09
CA THR A 390 -2.16 -13.53 27.84
C THR A 390 -3.09 -14.16 26.80
N ARG A 391 -3.17 -15.50 26.72
CA ARG A 391 -3.94 -16.23 25.70
C ARG A 391 -5.10 -17.02 26.29
N LEU A 392 -4.90 -17.57 27.48
CA LEU A 392 -5.89 -18.40 28.19
C LEU A 392 -6.67 -17.62 29.25
N SER A 393 -6.34 -16.34 29.44
CA SER A 393 -7.12 -15.43 30.28
C SER A 393 -8.32 -14.93 29.47
N ILE A 394 -9.51 -15.40 29.83
CA ILE A 394 -10.78 -14.99 29.19
C ILE A 394 -11.14 -13.52 29.56
N THR A 395 -10.34 -12.88 30.42
CA THR A 395 -10.54 -11.50 30.87
C THR A 395 -9.66 -10.53 30.08
N THR A 396 -10.08 -10.18 28.86
CA THR A 396 -9.49 -9.04 28.13
C THR A 396 -10.58 -8.06 27.71
N ASN A 397 -10.54 -6.90 28.35
CA ASN A 397 -11.59 -5.90 28.46
C ASN A 397 -11.74 -4.98 27.22
N GLN A 398 -11.41 -5.42 26.01
CA GLN A 398 -11.40 -4.53 24.83
C GLN A 398 -11.97 -5.12 23.54
N ILE A 399 -12.18 -6.44 23.42
CA ILE A 399 -12.80 -7.06 22.25
C ILE A 399 -13.83 -8.09 22.74
N LYS A 400 -15.07 -8.02 22.22
CA LYS A 400 -16.10 -9.03 22.52
C LYS A 400 -15.70 -10.35 21.86
N ILE A 401 -14.98 -11.19 22.59
CA ILE A 401 -14.71 -12.58 22.19
C ILE A 401 -16.04 -13.35 22.19
N SER A 402 -16.28 -14.17 21.16
CA SER A 402 -17.50 -14.97 21.07
C SER A 402 -17.57 -16.01 22.20
N THR A 403 -18.78 -16.43 22.59
CA THR A 403 -18.98 -17.50 23.57
C THR A 403 -18.33 -18.81 23.12
N ARG A 404 -18.30 -19.07 21.81
CA ARG A 404 -17.66 -20.26 21.23
C ARG A 404 -16.14 -20.21 21.39
N CYS A 405 -15.51 -19.09 21.05
CA CYS A 405 -14.07 -18.93 21.22
C CYS A 405 -13.66 -19.09 22.70
N GLN A 406 -14.44 -18.52 23.63
CA GLN A 406 -14.20 -18.68 25.07
C GLN A 406 -14.26 -20.15 25.53
N SER A 407 -15.24 -20.93 25.05
CA SER A 407 -15.36 -22.34 25.42
C SER A 407 -14.22 -23.18 24.85
N LEU A 408 -13.76 -22.88 23.64
CA LEU A 408 -12.60 -23.53 23.02
C LEU A 408 -11.30 -23.23 23.78
N ILE A 409 -11.06 -21.96 24.13
CA ILE A 409 -9.90 -21.55 24.95
C ILE A 409 -9.92 -22.29 26.30
N GLN A 410 -11.08 -22.41 26.93
CA GLN A 410 -11.22 -23.11 28.20
C GLN A 410 -10.90 -24.61 28.05
N ARG A 411 -11.40 -25.28 27.00
CA ARG A 411 -11.06 -26.68 26.69
C ARG A 411 -9.55 -26.87 26.54
N VAL A 412 -8.89 -26.00 25.78
CA VAL A 412 -7.43 -26.08 25.58
C VAL A 412 -6.68 -25.83 26.89
N LYS A 413 -7.10 -24.84 27.67
CA LYS A 413 -6.52 -24.52 28.98
C LYS A 413 -6.56 -25.74 29.92
N ASP A 414 -7.71 -26.40 30.01
CA ASP A 414 -7.88 -27.54 30.90
C ASP A 414 -6.99 -28.71 30.47
N SER A 415 -6.90 -29.00 29.17
CA SER A 415 -5.98 -30.01 28.62
C SER A 415 -4.51 -29.72 28.91
N LEU A 416 -4.06 -28.48 28.69
CA LEU A 416 -2.66 -28.07 28.90
C LEU A 416 -2.23 -28.05 30.37
N LEU A 417 -3.12 -27.64 31.27
CA LEU A 417 -2.82 -27.61 32.71
C LEU A 417 -2.74 -29.02 33.30
N CYS A 418 -3.57 -29.95 32.84
CA CYS A 418 -3.48 -31.36 33.26
C CYS A 418 -2.12 -31.98 32.92
N MET A 419 -1.55 -31.67 31.75
CA MET A 419 -0.23 -32.17 31.33
C MET A 419 0.96 -31.60 32.14
N GLY A 420 0.79 -30.46 32.81
CA GLY A 420 1.84 -29.79 33.57
C GLY A 420 2.10 -30.37 34.97
N ASN A 421 1.20 -31.23 35.48
CA ASN A 421 1.22 -31.73 36.85
C ASN A 421 1.88 -33.12 37.01
N ASP A 422 2.29 -33.77 35.92
CA ASP A 422 2.94 -35.11 35.96
C ASP A 422 4.44 -35.08 36.30
N LYS A 423 4.96 -33.95 36.78
CA LYS A 423 6.33 -33.80 37.29
C LYS A 423 6.34 -33.05 38.62
N THR A 424 5.88 -33.72 39.67
CA THR A 424 6.31 -33.47 41.06
C THR A 424 6.55 -34.79 41.76
#